data_AF-X0TJD9-F1
#
_entry.id   AF-X0TJD9-F1
#
_cell.length_a   1.000
_cell.length_b   1.000
_cell.length_c   1.000
_cell.angle_alpha   90.00
_cell.angle_beta   90.00
_cell.angle_gamma   90.00
#
_symmetry.space_group_name_H-M   'P 1'
#
loop_
_entity.id
_entity.type
_entity.pdbx_description
1 polymer ?
#
loop_
_entity_poly.entity_id
_entity_poly.type
_entity_poly.pdbx_seq_one_letter_code
_entity_poly.pdbx_strand_id
1 'polypeptide(L)' 'MTQMQTRDAGLDGGAEITLRDLVREALRQRPDRIVVGEVRGPEALDMLMALNAGCSGVATLHANSARDALEKLVSYSVLA' A
#
# COMPACT_ATOMS: atom_id res chain seq x y z
N MET A 1 14.75 9.50 2.32
CA MET A 1 13.88 8.39 1.90
C MET A 1 13.77 7.43 3.07
N THR A 2 12.58 7.30 3.66
CA THR A 2 12.35 6.42 4.82
C THR A 2 11.96 5.04 4.32
N GLN A 3 12.66 3.99 4.76
CA GLN A 3 12.31 2.62 4.42
C GLN A 3 11.50 2.01 5.56
N MET A 4 10.40 1.35 5.20
CA MET A 4 9.50 0.67 6.13
C MET A 4 9.30 -0.77 5.63
N GLN A 5 9.11 -1.70 6.56
CA GLN A 5 8.89 -3.11 6.25
C GLN A 5 7.77 -3.65 7.12
N THR A 6 6.99 -4.56 6.55
CA THR A 6 5.93 -5.27 7.28
C THR A 6 6.56 -6.20 8.30
N ARG A 7 5.76 -6.57 9.30
CA ARG A 7 6.18 -7.52 10.31
C ARG A 7 5.00 -8.39 10.66
N ASP A 8 5.18 -9.70 10.58
CA ASP A 8 4.16 -10.65 11.01
C ASP A 8 3.97 -10.59 12.54
N ALA A 9 2.84 -11.10 13.02
CA ALA A 9 2.63 -11.25 14.45
C ALA A 9 3.73 -12.13 15.07
N GLY A 10 4.43 -11.60 16.08
CA GLY A 10 5.51 -12.32 16.75
C GLY A 10 4.97 -13.30 17.78
N LEU A 11 5.67 -14.43 17.98
CA LEU A 11 5.37 -15.39 19.05
C LEU A 11 5.44 -14.76 20.46
N ASP A 12 6.19 -13.66 20.58
CA ASP A 12 6.43 -12.93 21.82
C ASP A 12 5.33 -11.88 22.12
N GLY A 13 4.23 -11.87 21.37
CA GLY A 13 3.11 -10.94 21.54
C GLY A 13 3.25 -9.60 20.80
N GLY A 14 4.23 -9.48 19.91
CA GLY A 14 4.37 -8.31 19.03
C GLY A 14 3.26 -8.26 17.99
N ALA A 15 2.55 -7.13 17.90
CA ALA A 15 1.49 -6.95 16.91
C ALA A 15 2.03 -6.99 15.48
N GLU A 16 1.20 -7.55 14.59
CA GLU A 16 1.37 -7.49 13.14
C GLU A 16 1.41 -6.02 12.69
N ILE A 17 2.26 -5.74 11.72
CA ILE A 17 2.31 -4.46 11.00
C ILE A 17 2.07 -4.78 9.53
N THR A 18 0.88 -4.45 9.07
CA THR A 18 0.46 -4.70 7.68
C THR A 18 1.03 -3.64 6.75
N LEU A 19 1.00 -3.92 5.44
CA LEU A 19 1.40 -2.92 4.45
C LEU A 19 0.52 -1.67 4.51
N ARG A 20 -0.78 -1.84 4.80
CA ARG A 20 -1.72 -0.73 4.97
C ARG A 20 -1.34 0.18 6.13
N ASP A 21 -0.88 -0.39 7.25
CA ASP A 21 -0.41 0.40 8.40
C ASP A 21 0.79 1.26 8.00
N LEU A 22 1.73 0.69 7.24
CA LEU A 22 2.91 1.41 6.76
C LEU A 22 2.56 2.49 5.75
N VAL A 23 1.62 2.24 4.82
CA VAL A 23 1.16 3.28 3.88
C VAL A 23 0.54 4.44 4.64
N ARG A 24 -0.35 4.17 5.59
CA ARG A 24 -0.97 5.22 6.42
C ARG A 24 0.06 6.01 7.22
N GLU A 25 1.03 5.33 7.81
CA GLU A 25 2.10 5.99 8.57
C GLU A 25 3.03 6.79 7.66
N ALA A 26 3.33 6.30 6.45
CA ALA A 26 4.08 7.03 5.45
C ALA A 26 3.39 8.35 5.11
N LEU A 27 2.08 8.33 4.88
CA LEU A 27 1.31 9.51 4.47
C LEU A 27 1.26 10.61 5.54
N ARG A 28 1.39 10.24 6.82
CA ARG A 28 1.51 11.20 7.94
C ARG A 28 2.82 11.98 7.92
N GLN A 29 3.85 11.44 7.27
CA GLN A 29 5.15 12.09 7.12
C GLN A 29 5.18 13.12 5.97
N ARG A 30 4.04 13.35 5.30
CA ARG A 30 3.90 14.27 4.14
C ARG A 30 4.94 14.00 3.04
N PRO A 31 5.04 12.77 2.53
CA PRO A 31 6.02 12.45 1.51
C PRO A 31 5.66 13.14 0.19
N ASP A 32 6.66 13.65 -0.53
CA ASP A 32 6.48 14.12 -1.91
C ASP A 32 6.22 12.94 -2.88
N ARG A 33 6.72 11.75 -2.50
CA ARG A 33 6.56 10.51 -3.25
C ARG A 33 6.42 9.29 -2.36
N ILE A 34 5.50 8.39 -2.71
CA ILE A 34 5.37 7.06 -2.11
C ILE A 34 5.78 5.96 -3.11
N VAL A 35 6.54 4.97 -2.64
CA VAL A 35 6.89 3.78 -3.42
C VAL A 35 6.41 2.56 -2.65
N VAL A 36 5.46 1.83 -3.23
CA VAL A 36 4.92 0.60 -2.64
C VAL A 36 5.52 -0.58 -3.39
N GLY A 37 6.17 -1.49 -2.68
CA GLY A 37 6.84 -2.64 -3.29
C GLY A 37 5.90 -3.45 -4.18
N GLU A 38 4.86 -4.02 -3.57
CA GLU A 38 3.81 -4.74 -4.28
C GLU A 38 2.47 -4.58 -3.56
N VAL A 39 1.45 -4.09 -4.28
CA VAL A 39 0.09 -3.97 -3.78
C VAL A 39 -0.62 -5.31 -3.95
N ARG A 40 -1.16 -5.82 -2.84
CA ARG A 40 -1.77 -7.14 -2.70
C ARG A 40 -3.14 -7.09 -2.01
N GLY A 41 -3.54 -5.94 -1.44
CA GLY A 41 -4.81 -5.82 -0.73
C GLY A 41 -5.17 -4.39 -0.31
N PRO A 42 -5.74 -4.20 0.90
CA PRO A 42 -6.48 -2.98 1.27
C PRO A 42 -5.63 -1.68 1.30
N GLU A 43 -4.31 -1.78 1.31
CA GLU A 43 -3.40 -0.64 1.12
C GLU A 43 -3.59 0.09 -0.22
N ALA A 44 -4.21 -0.57 -1.21
CA ALA A 44 -4.53 0.02 -2.51
C ALA A 44 -5.34 1.31 -2.37
N LEU A 45 -6.35 1.33 -1.49
CA LEU A 45 -7.21 2.49 -1.30
C LEU A 45 -6.41 3.68 -0.75
N ASP A 46 -5.65 3.46 0.32
CA ASP A 46 -4.85 4.51 0.96
C ASP A 46 -3.81 5.09 -0.03
N MET A 47 -3.20 4.24 -0.84
CA MET A 47 -2.27 4.66 -1.91
C MET A 47 -2.98 5.47 -3.00
N LEU A 48 -4.11 5.01 -3.54
CA LEU A 48 -4.85 5.72 -4.59
C LEU A 48 -5.36 7.07 -4.09
N MET A 49 -5.81 7.16 -2.84
CA MET A 49 -6.19 8.43 -2.22
C MET A 49 -5.00 9.40 -2.15
N ALA A 50 -3.81 8.92 -1.81
CA ALA A 50 -2.60 9.75 -1.80
C ALA A 50 -2.24 10.27 -3.19
N LEU A 51 -2.29 9.40 -4.21
CA LEU A 51 -2.06 9.80 -5.60
C LEU A 51 -3.05 10.87 -6.06
N ASN A 52 -4.33 10.69 -5.74
CA ASN A 52 -5.38 11.67 -6.05
C ASN A 52 -5.17 13.01 -5.33
N ALA A 53 -4.56 13.01 -4.15
CA ALA A 53 -4.23 14.21 -3.38
C ALA A 53 -2.92 14.91 -3.85
N GLY A 54 -2.29 14.43 -4.92
CA GLY A 54 -1.09 15.03 -5.51
C GLY A 54 0.24 14.47 -5.01
N CYS A 55 0.23 13.42 -4.18
CA CYS A 55 1.46 12.69 -3.86
C CYS A 55 1.87 11.86 -5.08
N SER A 56 3.09 12.02 -5.58
CA SER A 56 3.57 11.16 -6.67
C SER A 56 3.76 9.72 -6.17
N GLY A 57 3.60 8.71 -7.01
CA GLY A 57 3.89 7.36 -6.55
C GLY A 57 4.07 6.32 -7.62
N VAL A 58 4.63 5.18 -7.19
CA VAL A 58 4.88 4.01 -8.02
C VAL A 58 4.58 2.77 -7.18
N ALA A 59 3.95 1.78 -7.80
CA ALA A 59 3.73 0.48 -7.21
C ALA A 59 3.84 -0.63 -8.25
N THR A 60 4.12 -1.85 -7.78
CA THR A 60 3.90 -3.05 -8.59
C THR A 60 2.65 -3.79 -8.09
N LEU A 61 2.05 -4.60 -8.95
CA LEU A 61 1.04 -5.58 -8.57
C LEU A 61 1.06 -6.75 -9.54
N HIS A 62 0.62 -7.92 -9.09
CA HIS A 62 0.56 -9.11 -9.93
C HIS A 62 -0.75 -9.19 -10.74
N ALA A 63 -0.64 -9.17 -12.06
CA ALA A 63 -1.77 -9.28 -12.97
C ALA A 63 -1.42 -9.99 -14.28
N ASN A 64 -2.41 -10.65 -14.87
CA ASN A 64 -2.26 -11.39 -16.14
C ASN A 64 -2.41 -10.47 -17.36
N SER A 65 -2.89 -9.24 -17.17
CA SER A 65 -3.01 -8.22 -18.21
C SER A 65 -3.12 -6.83 -17.58
N ALA A 66 -2.97 -5.78 -18.38
CA ALA A 66 -3.19 -4.41 -17.92
C ALA A 66 -4.64 -4.17 -17.45
N ARG A 67 -5.62 -4.83 -18.07
CA ARG A 67 -7.03 -4.76 -17.66
C ARG A 67 -7.24 -5.44 -16.31
N ASP A 68 -6.71 -6.65 -16.13
CA ASP A 68 -6.75 -7.39 -14.86
C ASP A 68 -6.09 -6.59 -13.74
N ALA A 69 -5.01 -5.85 -14.03
CA ALA A 69 -4.36 -4.98 -13.06
C ALA A 69 -5.30 -3.87 -12.54
N LEU A 70 -6.05 -3.23 -13.44
CA LEU A 70 -7.03 -2.21 -13.06
C LEU A 70 -8.20 -2.81 -12.26
N GLU A 71 -8.71 -3.97 -12.69
CA GLU A 71 -9.79 -4.68 -11.98
C GLU A 71 -9.36 -5.09 -10.56
N LYS A 72 -8.15 -5.63 -10.41
CA LYS A 72 -7.57 -5.96 -9.09
C LYS A 72 -7.39 -4.73 -8.22
N LEU A 73 -6.89 -3.62 -8.75
CA LEU A 73 -6.76 -2.38 -7.98
C LEU A 73 -8.11 -1.91 -7.43
N VAL A 74 -9.18 -2.01 -8.22
CA VAL A 74 -10.55 -1.71 -7.75
C VAL A 74 -10.98 -2.71 -6.67
N SER A 75 -10.79 -4.01 -6.90
CA SER A 75 -11.13 -5.05 -5.92
C SER A 75 -10.38 -4.87 -4.60
N TYR A 76 -9.08 -4.59 -4.64
CA TYR A 76 -8.27 -4.34 -3.45
C TYR A 76 -8.72 -3.09 -2.69
N SER A 77 -9.17 -2.06 -3.39
CA SER A 77 -9.59 -0.80 -2.77
C SER A 77 -10.89 -0.90 -1.98
N VAL A 78 -11.67 -1.96 -2.19
CA VAL A 78 -12.93 -2.21 -1.44
C VAL A 78 -12.77 -3.26 -0.33
N LEU A 79 -11.56 -3.80 -0.13
CA LEU A 79 -11.27 -4.70 0.98
C LEU A 79 -11.16 -3.91 2.31
N ALA A 80 -11.70 -4.50 3.37
CA ALA A 80 -11.69 -3.92 4.72
C ALA A 80 -10.33 -4.05 5.40
#